data_AF-A0A238U9I2-F1
#
_entry.id   AF-A0A238U9I2-F1
#
_cell.length_a   1.000
_cell.length_b   1.000
_cell.length_c   1.000
_cell.angle_alpha   90.00
_cell.angle_beta   90.00
_cell.angle_gamma   90.00
#
_symmetry.space_group_name_H-M   'P 1'
#
loop_
_entity.id
_entity.type
_entity.pdbx_description
1 polymer ?
#
loop_
_entity_poly.entity_id
_entity_poly.type
_entity_poly.pdbx_seq_one_letter_code
_entity_poly.pdbx_strand_id
1 'polypeptide(L)'
;MKNLKNFLIAFSLVALTACSDSDDDTNLINDRDLSEVNDSLVEEITSIELPSNLTSSSNTGAQQTVAIFGTFQALGTSFTSLFAIPSNAVEQRTNLASRNSNASNSQTYTWSDGITTVNYNITELVDRFTFVYNVEGPEFNGKFMDGYNLKDGSLAEFNIYDTENGGVALNFRLSVTETSVTCEFTDNQGSRFVLVSNSDNSGSLEIFENNTLTIKSSWNANGNGTLTDFSTGETFTW
;
A
#
# COMPACT_ATOMS: atom_id res chain seq x y z
N MET A 1 39.36 60.13 -5.39
CA MET A 1 38.93 61.47 -5.84
C MET A 1 38.49 61.34 -7.29
N LYS A 2 37.19 61.18 -7.54
CA LYS A 2 36.20 62.23 -7.87
C LYS A 2 36.21 62.62 -9.36
N ASN A 3 35.02 62.44 -9.96
CA ASN A 3 34.41 63.14 -11.09
C ASN A 3 34.72 62.55 -12.48
N LEU A 4 33.81 61.85 -13.18
CA LEU A 4 32.43 62.17 -13.59
C LEU A 4 32.35 63.38 -14.54
N LYS A 5 31.98 63.11 -15.81
CA LYS A 5 31.23 63.96 -16.76
C LYS A 5 30.97 63.12 -18.02
N ASN A 6 29.74 62.65 -18.21
CA ASN A 6 28.75 63.16 -19.19
C ASN A 6 28.99 62.61 -20.61
N PHE A 7 28.01 62.32 -21.47
CA PHE A 7 26.57 62.11 -21.42
C PHE A 7 26.19 61.83 -22.90
N LEU A 8 25.34 60.82 -23.15
CA LEU A 8 24.28 60.79 -24.18
C LEU A 8 24.52 60.33 -25.65
N ILE A 9 23.61 59.40 -26.06
CA ILE A 9 22.99 59.12 -27.39
C ILE A 9 23.87 58.38 -28.44
N ALA A 10 23.45 57.35 -29.20
CA ALA A 10 22.22 56.55 -29.30
C ALA A 10 22.54 55.21 -30.00
N PHE A 11 21.67 54.24 -29.71
CA PHE A 11 21.20 53.14 -30.55
C PHE A 11 21.70 53.07 -32.00
N SER A 12 22.29 51.91 -32.35
CA SER A 12 21.78 51.11 -33.47
C SER A 12 22.40 49.70 -33.45
N LEU A 13 21.51 48.73 -33.23
CA LEU A 13 21.51 47.34 -33.67
C LEU A 13 22.87 46.63 -33.82
N VAL A 14 23.16 45.75 -32.87
CA VAL A 14 23.82 44.48 -33.19
C VAL A 14 22.92 43.37 -32.66
N ALA A 15 22.29 42.68 -33.61
CA ALA A 15 21.66 41.41 -33.37
C ALA A 15 22.74 40.33 -33.24
N LEU A 16 22.44 39.34 -32.40
CA LEU A 16 23.04 37.99 -32.36
C LEU A 16 24.46 37.91 -31.78
N THR A 17 24.53 37.66 -30.47
CA THR A 17 24.93 36.35 -29.89
C THR A 17 24.70 36.46 -28.39
N ALA A 18 23.44 36.31 -27.97
CA ALA A 18 23.17 35.95 -26.59
C ALA A 18 23.27 34.42 -26.53
N CYS A 19 24.37 33.93 -25.96
CA CYS A 19 24.29 32.76 -25.11
C CYS A 19 23.23 33.10 -24.06
N SER A 20 21.98 32.70 -24.28
CA SER A 20 21.17 32.39 -23.13
C SER A 20 21.84 31.15 -22.55
N ASP A 21 22.50 31.32 -21.41
CA ASP A 21 22.37 30.32 -20.36
C ASP A 21 20.87 30.04 -20.27
N SER A 22 20.44 29.01 -21.00
CA SER A 22 19.35 28.22 -20.50
C SER A 22 19.93 27.64 -19.22
N ASP A 23 19.65 28.33 -18.11
CA ASP A 23 19.28 27.68 -16.87
C ASP A 23 18.15 26.71 -17.21
N ASP A 24 18.50 25.63 -17.91
CA ASP A 24 17.89 24.34 -17.75
C ASP A 24 18.28 23.97 -16.33
N ASP A 25 17.53 24.54 -15.37
CA ASP A 25 17.00 23.81 -14.23
C ASP A 25 16.26 22.59 -14.82
N THR A 26 17.06 21.67 -15.34
CA THR A 26 16.83 20.24 -15.30
C THR A 26 16.77 19.96 -13.81
N ASN A 27 15.61 20.28 -13.21
CA ASN A 27 15.14 19.64 -12.00
C ASN A 27 15.44 18.17 -12.24
N LEU A 28 16.49 17.69 -11.57
CA LEU A 28 16.97 16.33 -11.66
C LEU A 28 15.74 15.46 -11.43
N ILE A 29 15.19 14.93 -12.52
CA ILE A 29 14.10 13.97 -12.46
C ILE A 29 14.76 12.79 -11.77
N ASN A 30 14.41 12.59 -10.50
CA ASN A 30 14.83 11.40 -9.78
C ASN A 30 14.26 10.22 -10.57
N ASP A 31 15.12 9.55 -11.34
CA ASP A 31 14.90 8.21 -11.90
C ASP A 31 14.88 7.22 -10.74
N ARG A 32 13.86 7.39 -9.90
CA ARG A 32 13.66 6.57 -8.72
C ARG A 32 13.15 5.22 -9.20
N ASP A 33 13.83 4.17 -8.79
CA ASP A 33 13.32 2.82 -8.93
C ASP A 33 12.04 2.65 -8.09
N LEU A 34 10.95 2.20 -8.72
CA LEU A 34 9.66 2.01 -8.08
C LEU A 34 9.41 0.55 -7.71
N SER A 35 10.36 -0.37 -7.94
CA SER A 35 10.21 -1.79 -7.59
C SER A 35 9.98 -2.05 -6.10
N GLU A 36 10.54 -1.20 -5.22
CA GLU A 36 10.53 -1.39 -3.76
C GLU A 36 9.44 -0.58 -3.04
N VAL A 37 8.53 0.11 -3.75
CA VAL A 37 7.60 1.07 -3.11
C VAL A 37 6.59 0.43 -2.16
N ASN A 38 6.41 -0.89 -2.24
CA ASN A 38 5.50 -1.64 -1.38
C ASN A 38 6.23 -2.41 -0.27
N ASP A 39 7.56 -2.38 -0.19
CA ASP A 39 8.32 -3.19 0.78
C ASP A 39 8.01 -2.79 2.22
N SER A 40 7.83 -1.49 2.50
CA SER A 40 7.43 -1.01 3.83
C SER A 40 6.07 -1.54 4.26
N LEU A 41 5.13 -1.70 3.31
CA LEU A 41 3.83 -2.30 3.57
C LEU A 41 3.97 -3.80 3.93
N VAL A 42 4.86 -4.52 3.23
CA VAL A 42 5.16 -5.92 3.54
C VAL A 42 5.76 -6.05 4.94
N GLU A 43 6.72 -5.18 5.27
CA GLU A 43 7.35 -5.13 6.58
C GLU A 43 6.32 -4.88 7.70
N GLU A 44 5.46 -3.88 7.55
CA GLU A 44 4.42 -3.56 8.53
C GLU A 44 3.50 -4.76 8.79
N ILE A 45 2.98 -5.41 7.75
CA ILE A 45 2.09 -6.59 7.89
C ILE A 45 2.80 -7.76 8.58
N THR A 46 4.05 -8.01 8.24
CA THR A 46 4.82 -9.16 8.74
C THR A 46 5.39 -8.94 10.15
N SER A 47 5.50 -7.68 10.59
CA SER A 47 5.99 -7.32 11.92
C SER A 47 4.93 -7.42 13.05
N ILE A 48 3.65 -7.57 12.69
CA ILE A 48 2.57 -7.66 13.69
C ILE A 48 2.70 -8.99 14.45
N GLU A 49 2.83 -8.91 15.78
CA GLU A 49 3.00 -10.07 16.64
C GLU A 49 1.99 -10.11 17.80
N LEU A 50 1.73 -11.31 18.31
CA LEU A 50 0.96 -11.52 19.54
C LEU A 50 1.89 -11.71 20.76
N PRO A 51 1.47 -11.32 21.97
CA PRO A 51 2.25 -11.57 23.18
C PRO A 51 2.46 -13.07 23.40
N SER A 52 3.66 -13.47 23.86
CA SER A 52 4.01 -14.88 24.07
C SER A 52 3.06 -15.61 25.04
N ASN A 53 2.53 -14.90 26.04
CA ASN A 53 1.58 -15.46 27.00
C ASN A 53 0.23 -15.77 26.37
N LEU A 54 -0.18 -15.00 25.34
CA LEU A 54 -1.39 -15.28 24.58
C LEU A 54 -1.18 -16.52 23.70
N THR A 55 -0.07 -16.58 22.98
CA THR A 55 0.25 -17.69 22.05
C THR A 55 0.49 -19.02 22.77
N SER A 56 0.99 -19.00 24.01
CA SER A 56 1.22 -20.20 24.83
C SER A 56 0.07 -20.57 25.77
N SER A 57 -1.00 -19.77 25.84
CA SER A 57 -2.14 -20.01 26.73
C SER A 57 -2.91 -21.26 26.34
N SER A 58 -3.24 -22.13 27.30
CA SER A 58 -4.09 -23.30 27.04
C SER A 58 -5.59 -22.98 27.05
N ASN A 59 -5.99 -21.71 27.23
CA ASN A 59 -7.39 -21.30 27.24
C ASN A 59 -7.99 -21.38 25.82
N THR A 60 -9.21 -21.91 25.68
CA THR A 60 -9.89 -22.05 24.39
C THR A 60 -10.04 -20.72 23.65
N GLY A 61 -10.43 -19.64 24.34
CA GLY A 61 -10.60 -18.32 23.73
C GLY A 61 -9.27 -17.68 23.29
N ALA A 62 -8.20 -17.94 24.04
CA ALA A 62 -6.86 -17.54 23.64
C ALA A 62 -6.41 -18.28 22.36
N GLN A 63 -6.59 -19.61 22.32
CA GLN A 63 -6.24 -20.43 21.16
C GLN A 63 -7.06 -20.06 19.91
N GLN A 64 -8.35 -19.75 20.08
CA GLN A 64 -9.18 -19.21 19.00
C GLN A 64 -8.66 -17.85 18.51
N THR A 65 -8.33 -16.94 19.42
CA THR A 65 -7.75 -15.63 19.06
C THR A 65 -6.46 -15.80 18.24
N VAL A 66 -5.58 -16.70 18.68
CA VAL A 66 -4.31 -17.00 17.98
C VAL A 66 -4.56 -17.60 16.59
N ALA A 67 -5.50 -18.53 16.47
CA ALA A 67 -5.84 -19.14 15.17
C ALA A 67 -6.41 -18.10 14.19
N ILE A 68 -7.30 -17.24 14.67
CA ILE A 68 -7.90 -16.18 13.87
C ILE A 68 -6.83 -15.16 13.43
N PHE A 69 -5.94 -14.76 14.33
CA PHE A 69 -4.79 -13.92 14.01
C PHE A 69 -3.86 -14.57 12.98
N GLY A 70 -3.60 -15.87 13.09
CA GLY A 70 -2.80 -16.62 12.11
C GLY A 70 -3.40 -16.59 10.70
N THR A 71 -4.74 -16.69 10.58
CA THR A 71 -5.42 -16.52 9.30
C THR A 71 -5.20 -15.12 8.73
N PHE A 72 -5.24 -14.09 9.56
CA PHE A 72 -4.95 -12.72 9.13
C PHE A 72 -3.52 -12.58 8.59
N GLN A 73 -2.51 -13.08 9.32
CA GLN A 73 -1.12 -13.03 8.86
C GLN A 73 -0.93 -13.80 7.55
N ALA A 74 -1.59 -14.95 7.39
CA ALA A 74 -1.53 -15.75 6.16
C ALA A 74 -2.15 -15.01 4.97
N LEU A 75 -3.30 -14.34 5.18
CA LEU A 75 -3.92 -13.49 4.17
C LEU A 75 -2.98 -12.35 3.80
N GLY A 76 -2.53 -11.56 4.78
CA GLY A 76 -1.58 -10.46 4.58
C GLY A 76 -0.35 -10.88 3.78
N THR A 77 0.29 -11.99 4.16
CA THR A 77 1.45 -12.54 3.45
C THR A 77 1.11 -12.90 2.00
N SER A 78 -0.05 -13.50 1.77
CA SER A 78 -0.51 -13.85 0.41
C SER A 78 -0.69 -12.60 -0.46
N PHE A 79 -1.22 -11.50 0.09
CA PHE A 79 -1.30 -10.22 -0.64
C PHE A 79 0.08 -9.67 -0.97
N THR A 80 0.98 -9.64 0.01
CA THR A 80 2.32 -9.08 -0.19
C THR A 80 3.11 -9.81 -1.29
N SER A 81 2.84 -11.11 -1.49
CA SER A 81 3.45 -11.89 -2.57
C SER A 81 3.07 -11.40 -3.97
N LEU A 82 1.94 -10.71 -4.13
CA LEU A 82 1.50 -10.14 -5.41
C LEU A 82 2.30 -8.90 -5.83
N PHE A 83 3.05 -8.30 -4.91
CA PHE A 83 3.97 -7.20 -5.21
C PHE A 83 5.34 -7.68 -5.69
N ALA A 84 5.64 -8.98 -5.54
CA ALA A 84 6.92 -9.53 -5.97
C ALA A 84 7.03 -9.55 -7.49
N ILE A 85 8.00 -8.81 -8.03
CA ILE A 85 8.29 -8.77 -9.46
C ILE A 85 9.25 -9.93 -9.80
N PRO A 86 8.89 -10.84 -10.72
CA PRO A 86 9.77 -11.96 -11.06
C PRO A 86 10.97 -11.50 -11.89
N SER A 87 12.09 -12.23 -11.79
CA SER A 87 13.36 -11.85 -12.43
C SER A 87 13.33 -11.86 -13.97
N ASN A 88 12.31 -12.48 -14.58
CA ASN A 88 12.11 -12.49 -16.03
C ASN A 88 11.15 -11.40 -16.51
N ALA A 89 10.69 -10.51 -15.64
CA ALA A 89 9.84 -9.39 -16.02
C ALA A 89 10.60 -8.41 -16.95
N VAL A 90 9.90 -7.94 -17.97
CA VAL A 90 10.35 -6.85 -18.83
C VAL A 90 9.91 -5.54 -18.22
N GLU A 91 10.86 -4.65 -17.99
CA GLU A 91 10.62 -3.34 -17.39
C GLU A 91 10.48 -2.24 -18.45
N GLN A 92 9.51 -1.35 -18.25
CA GLN A 92 9.34 -0.12 -19.03
C GLN A 92 9.13 1.08 -18.10
N ARG A 93 10.06 2.05 -18.16
CA ARG A 93 9.97 3.31 -17.41
C ARG A 93 9.38 4.42 -18.25
N THR A 94 8.53 5.24 -17.66
CA THR A 94 7.99 6.48 -18.25
C THR A 94 8.12 7.63 -17.25
N ASN A 95 8.87 8.67 -17.64
CA ASN A 95 8.98 9.90 -16.87
C ASN A 95 7.99 10.92 -17.44
N LEU A 96 6.95 11.27 -16.67
CA LEU A 96 5.94 12.24 -17.07
C LEU A 96 6.31 13.62 -16.53
N ALA A 97 7.38 14.21 -17.07
CA ALA A 97 7.77 15.58 -16.76
C ALA A 97 6.88 16.57 -17.51
N SER A 98 5.64 16.76 -17.06
CA SER A 98 4.78 17.86 -17.51
C SER A 98 4.44 18.76 -16.33
N ARG A 99 4.62 20.07 -16.50
CA ARG A 99 4.29 21.11 -15.48
C ARG A 99 2.84 21.06 -14.98
N ASN A 100 1.96 20.33 -15.67
CA ASN A 100 0.53 20.18 -15.34
C ASN A 100 0.15 18.73 -14.94
N SER A 101 1.12 17.83 -14.80
CA SER A 101 0.89 16.45 -14.38
C SER A 101 1.03 16.32 -12.86
N ASN A 102 0.02 15.72 -12.20
CA ASN A 102 0.14 15.31 -10.80
C ASN A 102 0.96 14.02 -10.64
N ALA A 103 1.28 13.35 -11.75
CA ALA A 103 2.14 12.16 -11.80
C ALA A 103 3.56 12.55 -12.21
N SER A 104 4.55 11.99 -11.53
CA SER A 104 5.97 12.29 -11.76
C SER A 104 6.65 11.17 -12.56
N ASN A 105 6.52 9.93 -12.09
CA ASN A 105 7.16 8.76 -12.66
C ASN A 105 6.17 7.59 -12.75
N SER A 106 6.36 6.70 -13.72
CA SER A 106 5.65 5.41 -13.79
C SER A 106 6.57 4.31 -14.29
N GLN A 107 6.41 3.11 -13.75
CA GLN A 107 7.14 1.92 -14.15
C GLN A 107 6.15 0.78 -14.37
N THR A 108 6.28 0.09 -15.50
CA THR A 108 5.48 -1.09 -15.82
C THR A 108 6.39 -2.31 -15.91
N TYR A 109 6.00 -3.39 -15.24
CA TYR A 109 6.63 -4.69 -15.32
C TYR A 109 5.68 -5.66 -16.02
N THR A 110 6.16 -6.33 -17.06
CA THR A 110 5.38 -7.31 -17.82
C THR A 110 6.06 -8.67 -17.80
N TRP A 111 5.33 -9.71 -17.43
CA TRP A 111 5.82 -11.09 -17.51
C TRP A 111 4.72 -12.04 -17.98
N SER A 112 5.12 -13.19 -18.51
CA SER A 112 4.18 -14.22 -18.99
C SER A 112 4.75 -15.62 -18.77
N ASP A 113 3.85 -16.58 -18.56
CA ASP A 113 4.14 -18.01 -18.56
C ASP A 113 3.85 -18.68 -19.93
N GLY A 114 3.51 -17.88 -20.96
CA GLY A 114 3.13 -18.33 -22.30
C GLY A 114 1.62 -18.57 -22.48
N ILE A 115 0.84 -18.56 -21.41
CA ILE A 115 -0.63 -18.66 -21.43
C ILE A 115 -1.25 -17.37 -20.91
N THR A 116 -0.75 -16.91 -19.78
CA THR A 116 -1.19 -15.72 -19.07
C THR A 116 -0.09 -14.66 -19.11
N THR A 117 -0.46 -13.41 -19.35
CA THR A 117 0.42 -12.25 -19.28
C THR A 117 -0.04 -11.36 -18.13
N VAL A 118 0.91 -10.90 -17.34
CA VAL A 118 0.69 -9.94 -16.28
C VAL A 118 1.31 -8.61 -16.68
N ASN A 119 0.58 -7.52 -16.45
CA ASN A 119 1.08 -6.16 -16.53
C ASN A 119 0.89 -5.49 -15.16
N TYR A 120 1.99 -5.25 -14.45
CA TYR A 120 2.02 -4.57 -13.17
C TYR A 120 2.56 -3.14 -13.36
N ASN A 121 1.68 -2.15 -13.23
CA ASN A 121 2.04 -0.73 -13.36
C ASN A 121 2.07 -0.06 -11.98
N ILE A 122 3.13 0.69 -11.73
CA ILE A 122 3.31 1.54 -10.56
C ILE A 122 3.41 2.99 -11.04
N THR A 123 2.73 3.90 -10.36
CA THR A 123 2.73 5.33 -10.67
C THR A 123 2.99 6.14 -9.40
N GLU A 124 3.96 7.04 -9.46
CA GLU A 124 4.30 7.97 -8.39
C GLU A 124 3.52 9.28 -8.55
N LEU A 125 2.69 9.59 -7.56
CA LEU A 125 1.99 10.86 -7.40
C LEU A 125 2.66 11.71 -6.31
N VAL A 126 2.15 12.93 -6.10
CA VAL A 126 2.70 13.86 -5.09
C VAL A 126 2.70 13.27 -3.68
N ASP A 127 1.59 12.63 -3.28
CA ASP A 127 1.33 12.18 -1.90
C ASP A 127 1.37 10.65 -1.73
N ARG A 128 1.39 9.89 -2.84
CA ARG A 128 1.22 8.44 -2.81
C ARG A 128 1.90 7.74 -3.98
N PHE A 129 2.09 6.44 -3.86
CA PHE A 129 2.26 5.54 -4.99
C PHE A 129 0.93 4.84 -5.25
N THR A 130 0.59 4.64 -6.52
CA THR A 130 -0.57 3.84 -6.93
C THR A 130 -0.08 2.69 -7.77
N PHE A 131 -0.75 1.55 -7.70
CA PHE A 131 -0.42 0.40 -8.53
C PHE A 131 -1.66 -0.24 -9.13
N VAL A 132 -1.48 -0.90 -10.28
CA VAL A 132 -2.50 -1.66 -10.98
C VAL A 132 -1.88 -2.95 -11.51
N TYR A 133 -2.56 -4.06 -11.27
CA TYR A 133 -2.19 -5.40 -11.74
C TYR A 133 -3.26 -5.88 -12.73
N ASN A 134 -2.90 -5.93 -14.01
CA ASN A 134 -3.77 -6.46 -15.07
C ASN A 134 -3.29 -7.86 -15.47
N VAL A 135 -4.26 -8.73 -15.74
CA VAL A 135 -4.03 -10.09 -16.21
C VAL A 135 -4.72 -10.27 -17.55
N GLU A 136 -4.00 -10.83 -18.50
CA GLU A 136 -4.49 -11.20 -19.83
C GLU A 136 -4.26 -12.69 -20.05
N GLY A 137 -5.33 -13.45 -20.26
CA GLY A 137 -5.27 -14.90 -20.43
C GLY A 137 -6.58 -15.49 -20.94
N PRO A 138 -6.64 -16.82 -21.13
CA PRO A 138 -7.84 -17.47 -21.65
C PRO A 138 -9.06 -17.37 -20.73
N GLU A 139 -8.84 -17.38 -19.41
CA GLU A 139 -9.90 -17.42 -18.40
C GLU A 139 -10.30 -16.02 -17.91
N PHE A 140 -9.40 -15.04 -17.99
CA PHE A 140 -9.63 -13.69 -17.51
C PHE A 140 -8.81 -12.67 -18.32
N ASN A 141 -9.45 -11.55 -18.65
CA ASN A 141 -8.80 -10.39 -19.27
C ASN A 141 -9.29 -9.13 -18.57
N GLY A 142 -8.46 -8.52 -17.74
CA GLY A 142 -8.84 -7.30 -17.04
C GLY A 142 -7.96 -6.96 -15.85
N LYS A 143 -8.46 -6.02 -15.06
CA LYS A 143 -7.83 -5.55 -13.83
C LYS A 143 -8.10 -6.53 -12.71
N PHE A 144 -7.04 -7.17 -12.21
CA PHE A 144 -7.11 -8.14 -11.12
C PHE A 144 -6.97 -7.46 -9.75
N MET A 145 -6.08 -6.47 -9.64
CA MET A 145 -5.84 -5.75 -8.41
C MET A 145 -5.49 -4.29 -8.69
N ASP A 146 -5.87 -3.38 -7.80
CA ASP A 146 -5.30 -2.04 -7.73
C ASP A 146 -5.17 -1.55 -6.29
N GLY A 147 -4.44 -0.46 -6.10
CA GLY A 147 -4.30 0.14 -4.79
C GLY A 147 -3.38 1.33 -4.77
N TYR A 148 -3.16 1.82 -3.55
CA TYR A 148 -2.20 2.87 -3.27
C TYR A 148 -1.62 2.73 -1.87
N ASN A 149 -0.46 3.34 -1.68
CA ASN A 149 0.16 3.56 -0.39
C ASN A 149 0.62 5.02 -0.30
N LEU A 150 0.30 5.69 0.80
CA LEU A 150 0.76 7.04 1.05
C LEU A 150 2.27 7.03 1.27
N LYS A 151 2.96 8.08 0.78
CA LYS A 151 4.41 8.22 0.90
C LYS A 151 4.88 8.37 2.34
N ASP A 152 3.99 8.77 3.25
CA ASP A 152 4.27 8.85 4.68
C ASP A 152 4.06 7.52 5.43
N GLY A 153 3.62 6.46 4.73
CA GLY A 153 3.37 5.13 5.30
C GLY A 153 2.11 5.02 6.16
N SER A 154 1.35 6.10 6.34
CA SER A 154 0.21 6.12 7.28
C SER A 154 -1.01 5.32 6.79
N LEU A 155 -1.10 5.05 5.49
CA LEU A 155 -2.23 4.35 4.89
C LEU A 155 -1.80 3.60 3.63
N ALA A 156 -2.25 2.36 3.51
CA ALA A 156 -2.31 1.61 2.27
C ALA A 156 -3.70 1.02 2.08
N GLU A 157 -4.18 0.98 0.85
CA GLU A 157 -5.48 0.41 0.51
C GLU A 157 -5.41 -0.23 -0.87
N PHE A 158 -6.00 -1.42 -0.99
CA PHE A 158 -6.03 -2.15 -2.24
C PHE A 158 -7.27 -3.00 -2.40
N ASN A 159 -7.66 -3.20 -3.66
CA ASN A 159 -8.80 -3.98 -4.07
C ASN A 159 -8.35 -5.18 -4.89
N ILE A 160 -8.91 -6.34 -4.60
CA ILE A 160 -8.97 -7.48 -5.53
C ILE A 160 -10.32 -7.47 -6.22
N TYR A 161 -10.30 -7.72 -7.52
CA TYR A 161 -11.50 -7.75 -8.36
C TYR A 161 -11.99 -9.17 -8.60
N ASP A 162 -13.31 -9.34 -8.64
CA ASP A 162 -13.96 -10.60 -9.05
C ASP A 162 -13.71 -10.81 -10.56
N THR A 163 -13.08 -11.94 -10.90
CA THR A 163 -12.74 -12.27 -12.29
C THR A 163 -13.92 -12.72 -13.13
N GLU A 164 -15.02 -13.15 -12.52
CA GLU A 164 -16.23 -13.64 -13.19
C GLU A 164 -17.30 -12.56 -13.33
N ASN A 165 -17.59 -11.85 -12.23
CA ASN A 165 -18.71 -10.90 -12.16
C ASN A 165 -18.29 -9.43 -12.29
N GLY A 166 -16.98 -9.17 -12.21
CA GLY A 166 -16.44 -7.82 -12.11
C GLY A 166 -16.75 -7.14 -10.78
N GLY A 167 -16.13 -5.98 -10.55
CA GLY A 167 -16.24 -5.25 -9.28
C GLY A 167 -15.27 -5.75 -8.21
N VAL A 168 -15.21 -5.05 -7.08
CA VAL A 168 -14.31 -5.39 -5.96
C VAL A 168 -14.86 -6.63 -5.27
N ALA A 169 -14.07 -7.69 -5.17
CA ALA A 169 -14.37 -8.87 -4.39
C ALA A 169 -13.94 -8.69 -2.93
N LEU A 170 -12.78 -8.07 -2.73
CA LEU A 170 -12.15 -7.89 -1.44
C LEU A 170 -11.36 -6.58 -1.43
N ASN A 171 -11.57 -5.77 -0.41
CA ASN A 171 -10.75 -4.61 -0.09
C ASN A 171 -9.90 -4.94 1.13
N PHE A 172 -8.63 -4.54 1.08
CA PHE A 172 -7.78 -4.49 2.25
C PHE A 172 -7.35 -3.06 2.50
N ARG A 173 -7.31 -2.71 3.79
CA ARG A 173 -6.83 -1.42 4.25
C ARG A 173 -5.88 -1.61 5.43
N LEU A 174 -4.71 -1.01 5.34
CA LEU A 174 -3.74 -0.87 6.43
C LEU A 174 -3.67 0.60 6.83
N SER A 175 -3.89 0.92 8.10
CA SER A 175 -3.67 2.25 8.65
C SER A 175 -2.63 2.19 9.76
N VAL A 176 -1.61 3.01 9.67
CA VAL A 176 -0.49 3.06 10.61
C VAL A 176 -0.51 4.41 11.33
N THR A 177 -0.35 4.35 12.65
CA THR A 177 -0.19 5.52 13.52
C THR A 177 1.06 5.32 14.38
N GLU A 178 1.45 6.33 15.14
CA GLU A 178 2.59 6.23 16.06
C GLU A 178 2.46 5.11 17.10
N THR A 179 1.23 4.71 17.44
CA THR A 179 0.97 3.78 18.56
C THR A 179 0.31 2.47 18.13
N SER A 180 -0.20 2.39 16.91
CA SER A 180 -0.97 1.22 16.46
C SER A 180 -0.99 1.06 14.95
N VAL A 181 -1.10 -0.20 14.54
CA VAL A 181 -1.38 -0.66 13.19
C VAL A 181 -2.80 -1.25 13.18
N THR A 182 -3.62 -0.79 12.25
CA THR A 182 -4.97 -1.31 12.00
C THR A 182 -5.04 -1.93 10.63
N CYS A 183 -5.46 -3.18 10.57
CA CYS A 183 -5.66 -3.91 9.32
C CYS A 183 -7.13 -4.30 9.18
N GLU A 184 -7.70 -4.06 8.01
CA GLU A 184 -9.09 -4.33 7.71
C GLU A 184 -9.21 -5.09 6.38
N PHE A 185 -9.95 -6.19 6.38
CA PHE A 185 -10.40 -6.88 5.17
C PHE A 185 -11.91 -6.77 5.07
N THR A 186 -12.43 -6.34 3.92
CA THR A 186 -13.88 -6.22 3.68
C THR A 186 -14.25 -6.88 2.36
N ASP A 187 -15.15 -7.86 2.39
CA ASP A 187 -15.68 -8.49 1.19
C ASP A 187 -16.86 -7.68 0.60
N ASN A 188 -17.34 -8.10 -0.57
CA ASN A 188 -18.46 -7.47 -1.25
C ASN A 188 -19.86 -7.86 -0.71
N GLN A 189 -19.94 -8.76 0.28
CA GLN A 189 -21.16 -9.18 0.95
C GLN A 189 -21.35 -8.48 2.31
N GLY A 190 -20.37 -7.67 2.74
CA GLY A 190 -20.38 -6.97 4.02
C GLY A 190 -19.80 -7.76 5.17
N SER A 191 -19.10 -8.87 4.90
CA SER A 191 -18.22 -9.48 5.89
C SER A 191 -16.98 -8.61 6.04
N ARG A 192 -16.54 -8.44 7.28
CA ARG A 192 -15.37 -7.62 7.58
C ARG A 192 -14.56 -8.24 8.70
N PHE A 193 -13.24 -8.19 8.56
CA PHE A 193 -12.29 -8.54 9.59
C PHE A 193 -11.48 -7.30 9.96
N VAL A 194 -11.36 -6.98 11.24
CA VAL A 194 -10.57 -5.85 11.74
C VAL A 194 -9.59 -6.33 12.80
N LEU A 195 -8.30 -6.09 12.57
CA LEU A 195 -7.23 -6.30 13.53
C LEU A 195 -6.64 -4.94 13.92
N VAL A 196 -6.50 -4.70 15.22
CA VAL A 196 -5.73 -3.58 15.76
C VAL A 196 -4.61 -4.16 16.59
N SER A 197 -3.38 -3.79 16.28
CA SER A 197 -2.18 -4.13 17.04
C SER A 197 -1.50 -2.86 17.52
N ASN A 198 -1.26 -2.75 18.82
CA ASN A 198 -0.55 -1.63 19.41
C ASN A 198 0.95 -1.94 19.52
N SER A 199 1.76 -0.90 19.70
CA SER A 199 3.23 -1.03 19.81
C SER A 199 3.72 -1.87 21.00
N ASP A 200 2.88 -2.14 22.00
CA ASP A 200 3.16 -3.00 23.15
C ASP A 200 2.65 -4.44 22.96
N ASN A 201 2.30 -4.81 21.73
CA ASN A 201 1.67 -6.07 21.33
C ASN A 201 0.29 -6.31 21.97
N SER A 202 -0.31 -5.33 22.66
CA SER A 202 -1.75 -5.39 22.96
C SER A 202 -2.57 -5.18 21.70
N GLY A 203 -3.85 -5.56 21.72
CA GLY A 203 -4.65 -5.41 20.52
C GLY A 203 -6.08 -5.91 20.63
N SER A 204 -6.75 -5.88 19.50
CA SER A 204 -8.10 -6.38 19.35
C SER A 204 -8.36 -6.94 17.96
N LEU A 205 -9.31 -7.86 17.91
CA LEU A 205 -9.84 -8.51 16.72
C LEU A 205 -11.36 -8.31 16.73
N GLU A 206 -11.93 -7.95 15.58
CA GLU A 206 -13.37 -7.97 15.35
C GLU A 206 -13.68 -8.68 14.02
N ILE A 207 -14.65 -9.58 14.03
CA ILE A 207 -15.19 -10.24 12.83
C ILE A 207 -16.65 -9.85 12.71
N PHE A 208 -17.02 -9.38 11.52
CA PHE A 208 -18.37 -9.06 11.12
C PHE A 208 -18.78 -9.99 9.98
N GLU A 209 -19.99 -10.53 10.05
CA GLU A 209 -20.63 -11.26 8.97
C GLU A 209 -21.90 -10.50 8.56
N ASN A 210 -22.05 -10.15 7.29
CA ASN A 210 -23.17 -9.35 6.79
C ASN A 210 -23.42 -8.07 7.64
N ASN A 211 -22.34 -7.33 7.97
CA ASN A 211 -22.34 -6.14 8.83
C ASN A 211 -22.75 -6.37 10.30
N THR A 212 -22.83 -7.62 10.76
CA THR A 212 -23.13 -7.96 12.16
C THR A 212 -21.89 -8.46 12.86
N LEU A 213 -21.51 -7.86 13.99
CA LEU A 213 -20.39 -8.32 14.82
C LEU A 213 -20.66 -9.74 15.34
N THR A 214 -19.84 -10.70 14.94
CA THR A 214 -19.95 -12.12 15.36
C THR A 214 -18.88 -12.50 16.36
N ILE A 215 -17.66 -11.99 16.23
CA ILE A 215 -16.56 -12.27 17.16
C ILE A 215 -15.88 -10.97 17.55
N LYS A 216 -15.57 -10.82 18.85
CA LYS A 216 -14.69 -9.78 19.36
C LYS A 216 -13.68 -10.38 20.31
N SER A 217 -12.40 -10.13 20.07
CA SER A 217 -11.33 -10.47 21.01
C SER A 217 -10.49 -9.22 21.33
N SER A 218 -9.99 -9.14 22.56
CA SER A 218 -9.06 -8.09 22.97
C SER A 218 -8.09 -8.63 23.99
N TRP A 219 -6.83 -8.22 23.89
CA TRP A 219 -5.76 -8.63 24.80
C TRP A 219 -4.86 -7.45 25.18
N ASN A 220 -4.20 -7.56 26.32
CA ASN A 220 -3.21 -6.60 26.78
C ASN A 220 -1.77 -7.07 26.46
N ALA A 221 -0.78 -6.22 26.74
CA ALA A 221 0.64 -6.50 26.52
C ALA A 221 1.14 -7.75 27.28
N ASN A 222 0.50 -8.12 28.39
CA ASN A 222 0.84 -9.31 29.16
C ASN A 222 0.21 -10.58 28.57
N GLY A 223 -0.57 -10.48 27.49
CA GLY A 223 -1.24 -11.58 26.83
C GLY A 223 -2.55 -12.02 27.49
N ASN A 224 -3.03 -11.32 28.53
CA ASN A 224 -4.35 -11.60 29.12
C ASN A 224 -5.44 -10.92 28.29
N GLY A 225 -6.63 -11.51 28.23
CA GLY A 225 -7.66 -11.01 27.33
C GLY A 225 -9.01 -11.69 27.45
N THR A 226 -9.87 -11.32 26.52
CA THR A 226 -11.24 -11.83 26.42
C THR A 226 -11.60 -12.09 24.97
N LEU A 227 -12.37 -13.15 24.73
CA LEU A 227 -13.01 -13.42 23.44
C LEU A 227 -14.51 -13.61 23.69
N THR A 228 -15.34 -12.86 22.97
CA THR A 228 -16.79 -13.01 22.95
C THR A 228 -17.24 -13.44 21.56
N ASP A 229 -17.97 -14.55 21.51
CA ASP A 229 -18.70 -15.00 20.32
C ASP A 229 -20.17 -14.59 20.49
N PHE A 230 -20.61 -13.64 19.69
CA PHE A 230 -21.96 -13.10 19.72
C PHE A 230 -22.99 -14.03 19.07
N SER A 231 -22.56 -15.00 18.27
CA SER A 231 -23.43 -16.00 17.65
C SER A 231 -23.88 -17.05 18.68
N THR A 232 -23.00 -17.39 19.63
CA THR A 232 -23.29 -18.36 20.71
C THR A 232 -23.60 -17.70 22.05
N GLY A 233 -23.18 -16.44 22.24
CA GLY A 233 -23.27 -15.71 23.51
C GLY A 233 -22.18 -16.10 24.51
N GLU A 234 -21.19 -16.89 24.11
CA GLU A 234 -20.09 -17.33 24.97
C GLU A 234 -19.05 -16.23 25.15
N THR A 235 -18.44 -16.17 26.34
CA THR A 235 -17.30 -15.29 26.61
C THR A 235 -16.23 -16.05 27.39
N PHE A 236 -15.02 -16.00 26.87
CA PHE A 236 -13.81 -16.59 27.45
C PHE A 236 -12.93 -15.47 28.01
N THR A 237 -12.25 -15.76 29.11
CA THR A 237 -11.26 -14.85 29.72
C THR A 237 -10.03 -15.66 30.06
N TRP A 238 -8.86 -15.07 29.87
CA TRP A 238 -7.57 -15.66 30.22
C TRP A 238 -6.61 -14.60 30.77
#